data_AF-A0A4V2B9Z7-F1
#
_entry.id   AF-A0A4V2B9Z7-F1
#
_cell.length_a   1.000
_cell.length_b   1.000
_cell.length_c   1.000
_cell.angle_alpha   90.00
_cell.angle_beta   90.00
_cell.angle_gamma   90.00
#
_symmetry.space_group_name_H-M   'P 1'
#
loop_
_entity.id
_entity.type
_entity.pdbx_description
1 polymer ?
#
loop_
_entity_poly.entity_id
_entity_poly.type
_entity_poly.pdbx_seq_one_letter_code
_entity_poly.pdbx_strand_id
1 'polypeptide(L)'
;MYPDKKVSPLGGDLEGVTKHEIISCDRCGARIECKANSYTKCQCSVVQLTINEVQYISENYEGCMCADCLRALQIEYKEAI
;
A
#
# COMPACT_ATOMS: atom_id res chain seq x y z
N MET A 1 -8.08 -1.31 45.26
CA MET A 1 -8.78 -1.55 43.97
C MET A 1 -7.98 -0.80 42.92
N TYR A 2 -7.03 -1.37 42.18
CA TYR A 2 -6.87 -2.72 41.62
C TYR A 2 -5.75 -3.54 42.29
N PRO A 3 -5.95 -4.84 42.56
CA PRO A 3 -4.85 -5.74 42.86
C PRO A 3 -4.33 -6.45 41.61
N ASP A 4 -3.03 -6.72 41.68
CA ASP A 4 -2.17 -7.63 40.93
C ASP A 4 -2.84 -8.67 40.03
N LYS A 5 -2.52 -8.63 38.73
CA LYS A 5 -2.54 -9.83 37.87
C LYS A 5 -1.28 -9.92 37.00
N LYS A 6 -0.31 -10.65 37.56
CA LYS A 6 0.50 -11.70 36.93
C LYS A 6 1.07 -11.39 35.54
N VAL A 7 2.30 -10.89 35.52
CA VAL A 7 3.27 -11.22 34.46
C VAL A 7 3.84 -12.61 34.77
N SER A 8 3.71 -13.54 33.82
CA SER A 8 4.50 -14.78 33.75
C SER A 8 4.37 -15.44 32.38
N PRO A 9 5.39 -16.20 31.95
CA PRO A 9 5.97 -16.08 30.62
C PRO A 9 5.93 -17.40 29.83
N LEU A 10 5.32 -17.39 28.65
CA LEU A 10 5.44 -18.43 27.61
C LEU A 10 5.18 -17.68 26.29
N GLY A 11 6.19 -17.33 25.51
CA GLY A 11 7.08 -18.25 24.81
C GLY A 11 6.64 -18.28 23.35
N GLY A 12 7.34 -17.52 22.50
CA GLY A 12 7.04 -17.45 21.08
C GLY A 12 7.58 -16.19 20.40
N ASP A 13 8.87 -15.90 20.59
CA ASP A 13 9.61 -14.97 19.73
C ASP A 13 9.83 -15.63 18.35
N LEU A 14 8.73 -15.83 17.62
CA LEU A 14 8.75 -16.13 16.19
C LEU A 14 8.76 -14.79 15.46
N GLU A 15 9.95 -14.45 14.99
CA GLU A 15 10.25 -14.05 13.61
C GLU A 15 9.35 -12.99 12.95
N GLY A 16 10.01 -11.97 12.42
CA GLY A 16 9.39 -10.81 11.80
C GLY A 16 8.29 -11.16 10.79
N VAL A 17 7.09 -10.68 11.07
CA VAL A 17 6.17 -10.24 10.03
C VAL A 17 5.98 -8.76 10.25
N THR A 18 6.89 -7.99 9.66
CA THR A 18 6.51 -6.72 9.06
C THR A 18 5.11 -6.89 8.48
N LYS A 19 4.12 -6.19 9.03
CA LYS A 19 2.72 -6.28 8.60
C LYS A 19 2.62 -5.70 7.19
N HIS A 20 3.06 -6.50 6.23
CA HIS A 20 2.97 -6.29 4.80
C HIS A 20 1.57 -6.76 4.44
N GLU A 21 0.64 -5.81 4.39
CA GLU A 21 -0.70 -6.13 3.98
C GLU A 21 -0.68 -6.39 2.48
N ILE A 22 -0.79 -7.67 2.12
CA ILE A 22 -0.98 -8.08 0.74
C ILE A 22 -2.42 -7.76 0.38
N ILE A 23 -2.62 -6.62 -0.27
CA ILE A 23 -3.92 -6.17 -0.75
C ILE A 23 -4.04 -6.43 -2.25
N SER A 24 -5.24 -6.29 -2.78
CA SER A 24 -5.49 -6.44 -4.23
C SER A 24 -5.49 -5.06 -4.87
N CYS A 25 -4.89 -4.95 -6.06
CA CYS A 25 -4.95 -3.74 -6.86
C CYS A 25 -6.40 -3.49 -7.30
N ASP A 26 -6.90 -2.28 -7.09
CA ASP A 26 -8.28 -1.92 -7.42
C ASP A 26 -8.59 -2.01 -8.92
N ARG A 27 -7.57 -1.79 -9.77
CA ARG A 27 -7.69 -1.81 -11.22
C ARG A 27 -7.58 -3.21 -11.84
N CYS A 28 -6.56 -3.98 -11.47
CA CYS A 28 -6.26 -5.27 -12.12
C CYS A 28 -6.47 -6.49 -11.21
N GLY A 29 -6.74 -6.31 -9.92
CA GLY A 29 -6.86 -7.38 -8.94
C GLY A 29 -5.54 -8.05 -8.56
N ALA A 30 -4.40 -7.58 -9.08
CA ALA A 30 -3.10 -8.16 -8.75
C ALA A 30 -2.78 -7.99 -7.26
N ARG A 31 -2.19 -9.02 -6.64
CA ARG A 31 -1.74 -8.94 -5.25
C ARG A 31 -0.53 -8.01 -5.16
N ILE A 32 -0.66 -6.97 -4.37
CA ILE A 32 0.39 -5.98 -4.14
C ILE A 32 0.74 -5.91 -2.67
N GLU A 33 2.00 -5.62 -2.43
CA GLU A 33 2.50 -5.37 -1.08
C GLU A 33 2.28 -3.89 -0.75
N CYS A 34 1.27 -3.60 0.08
CA CYS A 34 1.06 -2.26 0.59
C CYS A 34 1.87 -2.06 1.85
N LYS A 35 2.73 -1.04 1.82
CA LYS A 35 3.48 -0.58 2.99
C LYS A 35 2.96 0.80 3.39
N ALA A 36 1.68 0.91 3.75
CA ALA A 36 1.10 2.18 4.18
C ALA A 36 1.90 2.82 5.35
N ASN A 37 2.43 1.99 6.25
CA ASN A 37 3.31 2.42 7.36
C ASN A 37 4.73 2.81 6.92
N SER A 38 5.10 2.58 5.66
CA SER A 38 6.38 2.94 5.06
C SER A 38 6.16 3.30 3.60
N TYR A 39 5.49 4.43 3.37
CA TYR A 39 5.10 4.92 2.04
C TYR A 39 6.24 4.85 1.02
N THR A 40 7.46 5.22 1.40
CA THR A 40 8.66 5.20 0.55
C THR A 40 9.08 3.82 0.05
N LYS A 41 8.52 2.74 0.63
CA LYS A 41 8.75 1.35 0.25
C LYS A 41 7.51 0.69 -0.36
N CYS A 42 6.42 1.44 -0.54
CA CYS A 42 5.19 0.92 -1.14
C CYS A 42 5.33 0.85 -2.67
N GLN A 43 4.65 -0.10 -3.32
CA GLN A 43 4.69 -0.17 -4.78
C GLN A 43 4.17 1.11 -5.46
N CYS A 44 3.25 1.84 -4.81
CA CYS A 44 2.78 3.12 -5.33
C CYS A 44 3.86 4.21 -5.35
N SER A 45 4.86 4.16 -4.45
CA SER A 45 5.95 5.15 -4.43
C SER A 45 7.07 4.85 -5.43
N VAL A 46 7.06 3.68 -6.07
CA VAL A 46 8.03 3.31 -7.12
C VAL A 46 7.74 4.05 -8.43
N VAL A 47 6.49 4.48 -8.63
CA VAL A 47 6.07 5.24 -9.81
C VAL A 47 6.11 6.72 -9.47
N GLN A 48 6.88 7.48 -10.24
CA GLN A 48 6.91 8.93 -10.11
C GLN A 48 5.74 9.52 -10.87
N LEU A 49 4.72 9.92 -10.12
CA LEU A 49 3.55 10.61 -10.65
C LEU A 49 3.64 12.10 -10.32
N THR A 50 3.25 12.94 -11.27
CA THR A 50 3.07 14.38 -11.03
C THR A 50 1.80 14.67 -10.25
N ILE A 51 1.66 15.87 -9.71
CA ILE A 51 0.46 16.28 -8.97
C ILE A 51 -0.80 16.11 -9.82
N ASN A 52 -0.75 16.46 -11.11
CA ASN A 52 -1.90 16.35 -12.00
C ASN A 52 -2.27 14.88 -12.28
N GLU A 53 -1.26 14.01 -12.46
CA GLU A 53 -1.47 12.57 -12.64
C GLU A 53 -2.08 11.94 -11.38
N VAL A 54 -1.58 12.29 -10.19
CA VAL A 54 -2.14 11.80 -8.91
C VAL A 54 -3.58 12.26 -8.73
N GLN A 55 -3.89 13.52 -9.08
CA GLN A 55 -5.25 14.04 -8.99
C GLN A 55 -6.18 13.26 -9.92
N TYR A 56 -5.82 13.11 -11.20
CA TYR A 56 -6.58 12.32 -12.17
C TYR A 56 -6.84 10.90 -11.66
N ILE A 57 -5.82 10.24 -11.10
CA ILE A 57 -5.95 8.90 -10.56
C ILE A 57 -6.89 8.87 -9.35
N SER A 58 -6.77 9.83 -8.42
CA SER A 58 -7.59 9.92 -7.21
C SER A 58 -9.06 10.24 -7.51
N GLU A 59 -9.35 10.90 -8.62
CA GLU A 59 -10.71 11.18 -9.09
C GLU A 59 -11.38 9.95 -9.74
N ASN A 60 -10.59 8.99 -10.23
CA ASN A 60 -11.09 7.79 -10.92
C ASN A 60 -10.99 6.51 -10.08
N TYR A 61 -10.10 6.48 -9.08
CA TYR A 61 -9.80 5.29 -8.28
C TYR A 61 -9.54 5.69 -6.81
N GLU A 62 -10.24 5.04 -5.88
CA GLU A 62 -10.09 5.29 -4.43
C GLU A 62 -9.19 4.25 -3.71
N GLY A 63 -8.87 3.14 -4.40
CA GLY A 63 -8.10 2.03 -3.86
C GLY A 63 -6.59 2.08 -4.12
N CYS A 64 -5.86 1.12 -3.55
CA CYS A 64 -4.45 0.95 -3.85
C CYS A 64 -4.24 0.31 -5.22
N MET A 65 -3.19 0.74 -5.92
CA MET A 65 -2.84 0.24 -7.25
C MET A 65 -1.40 -0.26 -7.32
N CYS A 66 -1.17 -1.26 -8.18
CA CYS A 66 0.18 -1.74 -8.47
C CYS A 66 0.96 -0.73 -9.31
N ALA A 67 2.30 -0.86 -9.29
CA ALA A 67 3.17 -0.01 -10.09
C ALA A 67 2.85 -0.09 -11.60
N ASP A 68 2.44 -1.25 -12.10
CA ASP A 68 2.09 -1.42 -13.53
C ASP A 68 0.81 -0.67 -13.90
N CYS A 69 -0.22 -0.74 -13.05
CA CYS A 69 -1.46 0.01 -13.26
C CYS A 69 -1.22 1.51 -13.17
N LEU A 70 -0.42 1.97 -12.22
CA LEU A 70 -0.06 3.39 -12.10
C LEU A 70 0.73 3.87 -13.33
N ARG A 71 1.63 3.05 -13.89
CA ARG A 71 2.33 3.37 -15.15
C ARG A 71 1.38 3.42 -16.35
N ALA A 72 0.43 2.48 -16.44
CA ALA A 72 -0.56 2.50 -17.49
C ALA A 72 -1.42 3.78 -17.41
N LEU A 73 -1.91 4.14 -16.23
CA LEU A 73 -2.67 5.37 -16.01
C LEU A 73 -1.85 6.63 -16.32
N GLN A 74 -0.56 6.62 -16.02
CA GLN A 74 0.34 7.70 -16.41
C GLN A 74 0.44 7.85 -17.93
N ILE A 75 0.48 6.75 -18.69
CA ILE A 75 0.48 6.78 -20.16
C ILE A 75 -0.86 7.27 -20.67
N GLU A 76 -1.97 6.73 -20.16
CA GLU A 76 -3.33 7.13 -20.52
C GLU A 76 -3.55 8.64 -20.28
N TYR A 77 -3.10 9.17 -19.15
CA TYR A 77 -3.16 10.60 -18.84
C TYR A 77 -2.34 11.45 -19.85
N LYS A 78 -1.16 10.98 -20.25
CA LYS A 78 -0.31 11.67 -21.23
C LYS A 78 -0.83 11.61 -22.65
N GLU A 79 -1.58 10.57 -23.01
CA GLU A 79 -2.22 10.45 -24.32
C GLU A 79 -3.54 11.23 -24.41
N ALA A 80 -4.20 11.47 -23.27
CA ALA A 80 -5.47 12.18 -23.19
C ALA A 80 -5.34 13.73 -23.21
N ILE A 81 -4.11 14.27 -23.12
CA ILE A 81 -3.81 15.71 -23.02
C ILE A 81 -2.90 16.12 -24.18
#